data_AF-A0A819XL98-F1
#
_entry.id   AF-A0A819XL98-F1
#
_cell.length_a   1.000
_cell.length_b   1.000
_cell.length_c   1.000
_cell.angle_alpha   90.00
_cell.angle_beta   90.00
_cell.angle_gamma   90.00
#
_symmetry.space_group_name_H-M   'P 1'
#
loop_
_entity.id
_entity.type
_entity.pdbx_description
1 polymer ?
#
loop_
_entity_poly.entity_id
_entity_poly.type
_entity_poly.pdbx_seq_one_letter_code
_entity_poly.pdbx_strand_id
1 'polypeptide(L)'
;MDGKTSTTSDITLFLSVINGSFILHCEDLVMLRFCLATYINIVKHFRHIFATNGYLLIMPTFLHVYSNIQSNPMLKKAIEYCCRQFYILHRIPFILQMLGSISQLFNFDQSINVTDTNKIQSIYLFRLLIALEQTNIDIMNDDYFILELVKNNSLITNRTINIPIGNMSVVAALGQGIMIPPTIIKSLDFCYADDDTIFTFLNCLDVCVTVVAYAPDSIRSLQMLNIIHILLPKYFEYIKDYTNKNDIQKNGRDEIKIIEKLSITIKTLISTTEWLTRTFIEPKCDTSLDGIYKYSRGSYRSASIAIDDDSMNRFIDDRTKSKTQDTDQLKQVSEFRWPRDIFLSIISIFIYFSSQRLNELIKLLHDSTIRIPELLDAKSHIRLADIVHTLLKLASFDPIITCCHGLQNYFQKLLPYTNWSDEQLRSALNHLLRRIDRMFIKICKKQMTKHCFDWEATAGILNGIYLTIDRHPYIAYFPNLKALISGCIALILNENQVDSNHSIPRLNTLIFPKEFSYSVIKLVGRYLLAINVCK
;
A
#
# COMPACT_ATOMS: atom_id res chain seq x y z
N MET A 1 -15.48 -44.41 -2.98
CA MET A 1 -16.49 -43.40 -3.34
C MET A 1 -15.87 -42.52 -4.39
N ASP A 2 -16.27 -42.81 -5.61
CA ASP A 2 -15.64 -42.44 -6.85
C ASP A 2 -15.79 -40.95 -7.13
N GLY A 3 -14.68 -40.30 -7.48
CA GLY A 3 -14.46 -39.53 -8.73
C GLY A 3 -15.56 -38.68 -9.36
N LYS A 4 -16.66 -38.38 -8.67
CA LYS A 4 -17.64 -37.38 -9.12
C LYS A 4 -17.07 -36.02 -8.80
N THR A 5 -16.86 -35.25 -9.85
CA THR A 5 -16.58 -33.82 -9.85
C THR A 5 -17.54 -33.13 -8.88
N SER A 6 -17.16 -32.98 -7.61
CA SER A 6 -17.76 -31.99 -6.75
C SER A 6 -17.52 -30.67 -7.46
N THR A 7 -18.59 -30.11 -8.01
CA THR A 7 -18.49 -28.83 -8.70
C THR A 7 -17.94 -27.81 -7.71
N THR A 8 -17.17 -26.82 -8.16
CA THR A 8 -16.61 -25.78 -7.27
C THR A 8 -17.70 -25.16 -6.37
N SER A 9 -18.95 -25.13 -6.84
CA SER A 9 -20.15 -24.73 -6.10
C SER A 9 -20.53 -25.63 -4.91
N ASP A 10 -20.31 -26.94 -4.98
CA ASP A 10 -20.63 -27.84 -3.86
C ASP A 10 -19.64 -27.62 -2.70
N ILE A 11 -18.37 -27.36 -3.04
CA ILE A 11 -17.31 -27.07 -2.08
C ILE A 11 -17.52 -25.71 -1.44
N THR A 12 -17.96 -24.69 -2.19
CA THR A 12 -18.25 -23.37 -1.62
C THR A 12 -19.40 -23.43 -0.62
N LEU A 13 -20.47 -24.16 -0.92
CA LEU A 13 -21.59 -24.40 0.00
C LEU A 13 -21.14 -25.19 1.24
N PHE A 14 -20.31 -26.21 1.08
CA PHE A 14 -19.80 -26.97 2.21
C PHE A 14 -18.91 -26.10 3.12
N LEU A 15 -18.00 -25.32 2.53
CA LEU A 15 -17.14 -24.40 3.28
C LEU A 15 -17.91 -23.27 3.94
N SER A 16 -19.02 -22.79 3.37
CA SER A 16 -19.83 -21.75 4.00
C SER A 16 -20.51 -22.25 5.28
N VAL A 17 -20.96 -23.50 5.33
CA VAL A 17 -21.50 -24.13 6.55
C VAL A 17 -20.42 -24.27 7.62
N ILE A 18 -19.22 -24.69 7.24
CA ILE A 18 -18.09 -24.80 8.18
C ILE A 18 -17.67 -23.41 8.67
N ASN A 19 -17.61 -22.41 7.79
CA ASN A 19 -17.32 -21.02 8.16
C ASN A 19 -18.34 -20.48 9.17
N GLY A 20 -19.64 -20.73 8.95
CA GLY A 20 -20.68 -20.34 9.89
C GLY A 20 -20.52 -21.03 11.24
N SER A 21 -20.25 -22.33 11.25
CA SER A 21 -20.02 -23.11 12.48
C SER A 21 -18.78 -22.63 13.23
N PHE A 22 -17.71 -22.31 12.51
CA PHE A 22 -16.47 -21.78 13.08
C PHE A 22 -16.69 -20.39 13.69
N ILE A 23 -17.40 -19.49 13.02
CA ILE A 23 -17.73 -18.17 13.58
C ILE A 23 -18.55 -18.31 14.87
N LEU A 24 -19.55 -19.18 14.89
CA LEU A 24 -20.48 -19.32 16.01
C LEU A 24 -19.90 -20.08 17.21
N HIS A 25 -19.05 -21.07 16.98
CA HIS A 25 -18.60 -22.02 18.01
C HIS A 25 -17.08 -22.07 18.18
N CYS A 26 -16.35 -21.03 17.77
CA CYS A 26 -14.89 -20.95 17.90
C CYS A 26 -14.38 -20.95 19.35
N GLU A 27 -15.23 -20.68 20.34
CA GLU A 27 -14.86 -20.72 21.76
C GLU A 27 -14.88 -22.15 22.34
N ASP A 28 -15.64 -23.08 21.74
CA ASP A 28 -15.67 -24.48 22.16
C ASP A 28 -14.47 -25.23 21.56
N LEU A 29 -13.60 -25.76 22.43
CA LEU A 29 -12.41 -26.52 22.06
C LEU A 29 -12.70 -27.66 21.08
N VAL A 30 -13.80 -28.41 21.29
CA VAL A 30 -14.11 -29.59 20.48
C VAL A 30 -14.52 -29.15 19.08
N MET A 31 -15.42 -28.17 18.98
CA MET A 31 -15.86 -27.62 17.70
C MET A 31 -14.71 -26.94 16.97
N LEU A 32 -13.88 -26.17 17.67
CA LEU A 32 -12.68 -25.54 17.12
C LEU A 32 -11.75 -26.58 16.48
N ARG A 33 -11.42 -27.66 17.21
CA ARG A 33 -10.58 -28.75 16.70
C ARG A 33 -11.18 -29.40 15.45
N PHE A 34 -12.47 -29.73 15.48
CA PHE A 34 -13.15 -30.35 14.34
C PHE A 34 -13.21 -29.43 13.12
N CYS A 35 -13.54 -28.15 13.29
CA CYS A 35 -13.56 -27.18 12.21
C CYS A 35 -12.17 -27.03 11.58
N LEU A 36 -11.13 -26.79 12.38
CA LEU A 36 -9.75 -26.62 11.88
C LEU A 36 -9.22 -27.89 11.19
N ALA A 37 -9.44 -29.07 11.78
CA ALA A 37 -9.07 -30.34 11.16
C ALA A 37 -9.82 -30.58 9.84
N THR A 38 -11.10 -30.20 9.78
CA THR A 38 -11.90 -30.30 8.56
C THR A 38 -11.38 -29.38 7.47
N TYR A 39 -11.01 -28.13 7.78
CA TYR A 39 -10.37 -27.25 6.80
C TYR A 39 -9.07 -27.86 6.26
N ILE A 40 -8.18 -28.38 7.13
CA ILE A 40 -6.94 -29.03 6.71
C ILE A 40 -7.22 -30.24 5.81
N ASN A 41 -8.21 -31.07 6.15
CA ASN A 41 -8.62 -32.22 5.34
C ASN A 41 -9.14 -31.80 3.96
N ILE A 42 -9.98 -30.76 3.88
CA ILE A 42 -10.52 -30.22 2.62
C ILE A 42 -9.37 -29.69 1.75
N VAL A 43 -8.49 -28.88 2.34
CA VAL A 43 -7.33 -28.29 1.64
C VAL A 43 -6.42 -29.38 1.09
N LYS A 44 -6.18 -30.45 1.87
CA LYS A 44 -5.37 -31.61 1.46
C LYS A 44 -6.04 -32.43 0.35
N HIS A 45 -7.36 -32.63 0.41
CA HIS A 45 -8.10 -33.44 -0.54
C HIS A 45 -8.31 -32.71 -1.89
N PHE A 46 -8.66 -31.42 -1.84
CA PHE A 46 -8.97 -30.61 -3.02
C PHE A 46 -7.78 -29.73 -3.45
N ARG A 47 -6.58 -30.34 -3.53
CA ARG A 47 -5.32 -29.62 -3.82
C ARG A 47 -5.40 -28.70 -5.04
N HIS A 48 -6.05 -29.13 -6.13
CA HIS A 48 -6.12 -28.34 -7.36
C HIS A 48 -6.94 -27.05 -7.21
N ILE A 49 -7.99 -27.10 -6.39
CA ILE A 49 -8.85 -25.93 -6.11
C ILE A 49 -8.10 -24.98 -5.17
N PHE A 50 -7.43 -25.51 -4.14
CA PHE A 50 -6.67 -24.71 -3.18
C PHE A 50 -5.31 -24.23 -3.69
N ALA A 51 -4.78 -24.81 -4.77
CA ALA A 51 -3.62 -24.28 -5.47
C ALA A 51 -3.95 -23.01 -6.28
N THR A 52 -5.20 -22.82 -6.68
CA THR A 52 -5.63 -21.69 -7.53
C THR A 52 -6.35 -20.60 -6.74
N ASN A 53 -7.52 -20.91 -6.19
CA ASN A 53 -8.43 -19.91 -5.59
C ASN A 53 -9.14 -20.37 -4.30
N GLY A 54 -8.91 -21.59 -3.83
CA GLY A 54 -9.66 -22.15 -2.69
C GLY A 54 -9.52 -21.36 -1.38
N TYR A 55 -8.38 -20.71 -1.14
CA TYR A 55 -8.15 -19.96 0.11
C TYR A 55 -8.97 -18.67 0.21
N LEU A 56 -9.51 -18.16 -0.91
CA LEU A 56 -10.45 -17.04 -0.92
C LEU A 56 -11.72 -17.35 -0.10
N LEU A 57 -12.07 -18.63 0.05
CA LEU A 57 -13.26 -19.07 0.77
C LEU A 57 -13.03 -19.23 2.29
N ILE A 58 -11.77 -19.32 2.73
CA ILE A 58 -11.41 -19.62 4.12
C ILE A 58 -10.83 -18.39 4.82
N MET A 59 -9.90 -17.69 4.16
CA MET A 59 -9.09 -16.67 4.83
C MET A 59 -9.84 -15.45 5.36
N PRO A 60 -10.88 -14.92 4.67
CA PRO A 60 -11.70 -13.84 5.23
C PRO A 60 -12.30 -14.21 6.60
N THR A 61 -12.88 -15.40 6.70
CA THR A 61 -13.48 -15.94 7.93
C THR A 61 -12.44 -16.05 9.04
N PHE A 62 -11.27 -16.62 8.72
CA PHE A 62 -10.17 -16.79 9.68
C PHE A 62 -9.72 -15.44 10.24
N LEU A 63 -9.53 -14.44 9.37
CA LEU A 63 -9.05 -13.14 9.81
C LEU A 63 -10.12 -12.38 10.61
N HIS A 64 -11.40 -12.50 10.26
CA HIS A 64 -12.51 -11.93 11.04
C HIS A 64 -12.60 -12.53 12.45
N VAL A 65 -12.52 -13.85 12.58
CA VAL A 65 -12.53 -14.52 13.89
C VAL A 65 -11.29 -14.13 14.70
N TYR A 66 -10.12 -14.10 14.05
CA TYR A 66 -8.87 -13.67 14.66
C TYR A 66 -8.89 -12.20 15.13
N SER A 67 -9.60 -11.30 14.43
CA SER A 67 -9.73 -9.90 14.83
C SER A 67 -10.75 -9.64 15.94
N ASN A 68 -11.82 -10.43 15.99
CA ASN A 68 -12.93 -10.20 16.90
C ASN A 68 -12.69 -10.80 18.29
N ILE A 69 -12.00 -11.94 18.38
CA ILE A 69 -11.84 -12.71 19.63
C ILE A 69 -10.39 -12.60 20.12
N GLN A 70 -9.98 -11.38 20.44
CA GLN A 70 -8.59 -11.01 20.74
C GLN A 70 -8.08 -11.57 22.09
N SER A 71 -8.99 -11.83 23.02
CA SER A 71 -8.66 -12.22 24.39
C SER A 71 -8.35 -13.71 24.55
N ASN A 72 -8.71 -14.55 23.58
CA ASN A 72 -8.56 -16.00 23.69
C ASN A 72 -7.21 -16.46 23.08
N PRO A 73 -6.16 -16.70 23.91
CA PRO A 73 -4.85 -17.10 23.41
C PRO A 73 -4.88 -18.47 22.72
N MET A 74 -5.82 -19.33 23.10
CA MET A 74 -5.95 -20.66 22.54
C MET A 74 -6.48 -20.61 21.11
N LEU A 75 -7.57 -19.88 20.88
CA LEU A 75 -8.11 -19.68 19.53
C LEU A 75 -7.07 -19.04 18.61
N LYS A 76 -6.34 -18.03 19.11
CA LYS A 76 -5.24 -17.37 18.41
C LYS A 76 -4.18 -18.39 17.95
N LYS A 77 -3.65 -19.19 18.88
CA LYS A 77 -2.65 -20.23 18.58
C LYS A 77 -3.18 -21.29 17.61
N ALA A 78 -4.44 -21.70 17.74
CA ALA A 78 -5.05 -22.71 16.88
C ALA A 78 -5.21 -22.22 15.42
N ILE A 79 -5.61 -20.95 15.23
CA ILE A 79 -5.68 -20.31 13.92
C ILE A 79 -4.28 -20.18 13.31
N GLU A 80 -3.30 -19.69 14.08
CA GLU A 80 -1.91 -19.55 13.64
C GLU A 80 -1.31 -20.91 13.20
N TYR A 81 -1.56 -21.95 13.99
CA TYR A 81 -1.19 -23.32 13.67
C TYR A 81 -1.80 -23.80 12.36
N CYS A 82 -3.11 -23.59 12.17
CA CYS A 82 -3.81 -24.01 10.97
C CYS A 82 -3.30 -23.27 9.71
N CYS A 83 -3.09 -21.96 9.80
CA CYS A 83 -2.49 -21.16 8.73
C CYS A 83 -1.06 -21.65 8.39
N ARG A 84 -0.28 -22.09 9.38
CA ARG A 84 1.03 -22.69 9.11
C ARG A 84 0.90 -24.01 8.37
N GLN A 85 -0.07 -24.86 8.72
CA GLN A 85 -0.33 -26.09 7.95
C GLN A 85 -0.71 -25.79 6.50
N PHE A 86 -1.50 -24.74 6.26
CA PHE A 86 -1.80 -24.29 4.90
C PHE A 86 -0.55 -23.85 4.13
N TYR A 87 0.35 -23.10 4.78
CA TYR A 87 1.63 -22.74 4.18
C TYR A 87 2.52 -23.96 3.90
N ILE A 88 2.57 -24.95 4.80
CA ILE A 88 3.32 -26.18 4.58
C ILE A 88 2.77 -26.95 3.37
N LEU A 89 1.43 -27.01 3.21
CA LEU A 89 0.77 -27.72 2.12
C LEU A 89 0.99 -27.06 0.75
N HIS A 90 0.80 -25.74 0.65
CA HIS A 90 0.71 -25.01 -0.62
C HIS A 90 1.69 -23.85 -0.80
N ARG A 91 2.56 -23.53 0.16
CA ARG A 91 3.67 -22.56 0.04
C ARG A 91 3.24 -21.17 -0.47
N ILE A 92 3.94 -20.66 -1.49
CA ILE A 92 3.73 -19.34 -2.09
C ILE A 92 2.28 -19.15 -2.59
N PRO A 93 1.64 -20.12 -3.29
CA PRO A 93 0.23 -20.07 -3.63
C PRO A 93 -0.70 -19.72 -2.46
N PHE A 94 -0.46 -20.29 -1.27
CA PHE A 94 -1.25 -19.94 -0.08
C PHE A 94 -1.09 -18.47 0.30
N ILE A 95 0.14 -17.96 0.38
CA ILE A 95 0.41 -16.55 0.72
C ILE A 95 -0.23 -15.63 -0.32
N LEU A 96 -0.08 -15.93 -1.61
CA LEU A 96 -0.63 -15.13 -2.69
C LEU A 96 -2.17 -15.03 -2.63
N GLN A 97 -2.85 -16.16 -2.41
CA GLN A 97 -4.31 -16.21 -2.28
C GLN A 97 -4.77 -15.55 -0.97
N MET A 98 -4.07 -15.77 0.14
CA MET A 98 -4.35 -15.13 1.43
C MET A 98 -4.32 -13.61 1.29
N LEU A 99 -3.23 -13.04 0.77
CA LEU A 99 -3.10 -11.60 0.55
C LEU A 99 -4.14 -11.06 -0.44
N GLY A 100 -4.44 -11.81 -1.50
CA GLY A 100 -5.47 -11.45 -2.47
C GLY A 100 -6.86 -11.39 -1.83
N SER A 101 -7.23 -12.40 -1.06
CA SER A 101 -8.53 -12.49 -0.38
C SER A 101 -8.74 -11.40 0.67
N ILE A 102 -7.69 -11.09 1.43
CA ILE A 102 -7.75 -10.15 2.53
C ILE A 102 -7.66 -8.71 2.03
N SER A 103 -7.05 -8.46 0.87
CA SER A 103 -6.91 -7.10 0.33
C SER A 103 -8.23 -6.35 0.20
N GLN A 104 -9.34 -7.05 0.00
CA GLN A 104 -10.68 -6.45 -0.12
C GLN A 104 -11.31 -6.10 1.25
N LEU A 105 -10.76 -6.62 2.35
CA LEU A 105 -11.30 -6.47 3.71
C LEU A 105 -10.70 -5.26 4.46
N PHE A 106 -9.64 -4.66 3.93
CA PHE A 106 -8.96 -3.55 4.58
C PHE A 106 -9.53 -2.19 4.19
N ASN A 107 -9.69 -1.33 5.20
CA ASN A 107 -9.79 0.11 4.99
C ASN A 107 -8.41 0.67 4.64
N PHE A 108 -8.21 1.06 3.39
CA PHE A 108 -7.02 1.81 2.97
C PHE A 108 -7.17 3.32 3.17
N ASP A 109 -8.41 3.80 3.34
CA ASP A 109 -8.71 5.21 3.59
C ASP A 109 -8.68 5.52 5.08
N GLN A 110 -7.82 6.46 5.48
CA GLN A 110 -7.77 7.01 6.84
C GLN A 110 -8.95 7.97 7.14
N SER A 111 -9.82 8.25 6.16
CA SER A 111 -10.81 9.36 6.22
C SER A 111 -12.28 8.95 6.07
N ILE A 112 -12.66 7.69 6.35
CA ILE A 112 -14.08 7.28 6.29
C ILE A 112 -14.49 6.55 7.58
N ASN A 113 -15.65 6.99 8.09
CA ASN A 113 -16.34 6.64 9.32
C ASN A 113 -16.09 5.24 9.92
N VAL A 114 -15.96 5.23 11.24
CA VAL A 114 -15.80 4.09 12.18
C VAL A 114 -16.97 3.09 12.14
N THR A 115 -17.92 3.20 11.21
CA THR A 115 -19.20 2.49 11.23
C THR A 115 -19.27 1.21 10.39
N ASP A 116 -18.24 0.86 9.62
CA ASP A 116 -18.24 -0.38 8.83
C ASP A 116 -17.74 -1.57 9.67
N THR A 117 -18.66 -2.29 10.30
CA THR A 117 -18.39 -3.49 11.13
C THR A 117 -17.73 -4.65 10.39
N ASN A 118 -17.64 -4.59 9.06
CA ASN A 118 -17.04 -5.62 8.21
C ASN A 118 -15.56 -5.34 7.88
N LYS A 119 -14.96 -4.27 8.39
CA LYS A 119 -13.59 -3.89 8.02
C LYS A 119 -12.60 -4.24 9.12
N ILE A 120 -11.54 -4.93 8.73
CA ILE A 120 -10.55 -5.49 9.67
C ILE A 120 -9.36 -4.54 9.78
N GLN A 121 -8.83 -4.37 11.00
CA GLN A 121 -7.57 -3.65 11.17
C GLN A 121 -6.39 -4.47 10.63
N SER A 122 -5.52 -3.81 9.88
CA SER A 122 -4.34 -4.45 9.28
C SER A 122 -3.30 -4.99 10.27
N ILE A 123 -3.43 -4.69 11.57
CA ILE A 123 -2.54 -5.24 12.61
C ILE A 123 -2.69 -6.74 12.75
N TYR A 124 -3.88 -7.27 12.48
CA TYR A 124 -4.16 -8.71 12.59
C TYR A 124 -3.47 -9.52 11.51
N LEU A 125 -3.43 -9.03 10.28
CA LEU A 125 -2.64 -9.66 9.21
C LEU A 125 -1.15 -9.64 9.55
N PHE A 126 -0.64 -8.50 10.05
CA PHE A 126 0.76 -8.42 10.46
C PHE A 126 1.10 -9.45 11.56
N ARG A 127 0.25 -9.54 12.60
CA ARG A 127 0.42 -10.54 13.68
C ARG A 127 0.39 -11.97 13.16
N LEU A 128 -0.53 -12.29 12.25
CA LEU A 128 -0.63 -13.61 11.65
C LEU A 128 0.63 -13.95 10.81
N LEU A 129 1.13 -13.01 10.01
CA LEU A 129 2.35 -13.20 9.21
C LEU A 129 3.59 -13.40 10.09
N ILE A 130 3.73 -12.64 11.18
CA ILE A 130 4.82 -12.85 12.13
C ILE A 130 4.69 -14.20 12.85
N ALA A 131 3.48 -14.64 13.19
CA ALA A 131 3.26 -15.96 13.77
C ALA A 131 3.65 -17.11 12.81
N LEU A 132 3.51 -16.92 11.50
CA LEU A 132 4.00 -17.87 10.48
C LEU A 132 5.53 -17.93 10.42
N GLU A 133 6.22 -16.82 10.71
CA GLU A 133 7.69 -16.72 10.72
C GLU A 133 8.31 -17.29 12.00
N GLN A 134 7.59 -17.25 13.12
CA GLN A 134 8.08 -17.79 14.39
C GLN A 134 8.17 -19.32 14.37
N THR A 135 9.39 -19.84 14.54
CA THR A 135 9.71 -21.28 14.52
C THR A 135 9.86 -21.91 15.91
N ASN A 136 9.38 -21.25 16.97
CA ASN A 136 9.49 -21.79 18.33
C ASN A 136 8.85 -23.19 18.44
N ILE A 137 9.57 -24.10 19.08
CA ILE A 137 9.20 -25.52 19.27
C ILE A 137 7.80 -25.64 19.91
N ASP A 138 7.47 -24.76 20.84
CA ASP A 138 6.16 -24.73 21.52
C ASP A 138 4.99 -24.31 20.60
N ILE A 139 5.26 -23.60 19.50
CA ILE A 139 4.26 -23.25 18.49
C ILE A 139 4.21 -24.35 17.41
N MET A 140 5.27 -25.16 17.30
CA MET A 140 5.35 -26.31 16.37
C MET A 140 4.49 -27.49 16.83
N ASN A 141 4.29 -27.61 18.13
CA ASN A 141 3.47 -28.66 18.72
C ASN A 141 2.00 -28.43 18.41
N ASP A 142 1.34 -29.51 18.02
CA ASP A 142 -0.11 -29.56 17.92
C ASP A 142 -0.70 -29.65 19.34
N ASP A 143 -0.61 -28.55 20.09
CA ASP A 143 -1.06 -28.43 21.49
C ASP A 143 -2.52 -28.90 21.66
N TYR A 144 -3.29 -28.84 20.58
CA TYR A 144 -4.72 -29.15 20.54
C TYR A 144 -5.04 -30.43 19.77
N PHE A 145 -4.05 -31.26 19.40
CA PHE A 145 -4.25 -32.53 18.68
C PHE A 145 -5.23 -32.41 17.48
N ILE A 146 -5.12 -31.32 16.71
CA ILE A 146 -5.92 -31.05 15.51
C ILE A 146 -5.57 -32.06 14.41
N LEU A 147 -4.30 -32.42 14.27
CA LEU A 147 -3.79 -33.34 13.27
C LEU A 147 -4.18 -34.80 13.50
N GLU A 148 -4.52 -35.19 14.73
CA GLU A 148 -5.08 -36.51 15.02
C GLU A 148 -6.42 -36.73 14.27
N LEU A 149 -7.18 -35.66 14.09
CA LEU A 149 -8.45 -35.65 13.36
C LEU A 149 -8.27 -35.50 11.83
N VAL A 150 -7.04 -35.30 11.36
CA VAL A 150 -6.72 -35.20 9.93
C VAL A 150 -6.53 -36.61 9.36
N LYS A 151 -7.33 -36.95 8.34
CA LYS A 151 -7.29 -38.29 7.73
C LYS A 151 -5.99 -38.48 6.95
N ASN A 152 -5.27 -39.56 7.26
CA ASN A 152 -4.07 -39.96 6.55
C ASN A 152 -4.39 -40.99 5.47
N ASN A 153 -4.26 -40.57 4.20
CA ASN A 153 -4.33 -41.50 3.07
C ASN A 153 -3.10 -42.44 3.00
N SER A 154 -2.06 -42.23 3.82
CA SER A 154 -0.83 -43.04 3.80
C SER A 154 -0.90 -44.37 4.54
N LEU A 155 -2.01 -44.71 5.22
CA LEU A 155 -2.18 -46.00 5.90
C LEU A 155 -3.17 -46.94 5.20
N ILE A 156 -3.79 -46.53 4.09
CA ILE A 156 -4.83 -47.34 3.42
C ILE A 156 -4.25 -48.27 2.35
N THR A 157 -2.98 -48.12 1.94
CA THR A 157 -2.46 -48.91 0.81
C THR A 157 -1.79 -50.24 1.17
N ASN A 158 -1.54 -50.62 2.43
CA ASN A 158 -0.78 -51.87 2.71
C ASN A 158 -1.19 -52.65 3.97
N ARG A 159 -2.48 -52.76 4.31
CA ARG A 159 -2.96 -53.84 5.19
C ARG A 159 -4.28 -54.39 4.71
N THR A 160 -4.21 -55.49 3.98
CA THR A 160 -5.28 -56.48 3.85
C THR A 160 -5.65 -57.00 5.25
N ILE A 161 -6.58 -56.33 5.93
CA ILE A 161 -7.24 -56.87 7.11
C ILE A 161 -8.74 -56.62 6.95
N ASN A 162 -9.44 -57.69 6.58
CA ASN A 162 -10.90 -57.83 6.69
C ASN A 162 -11.35 -57.57 8.14
N ILE A 163 -11.92 -56.41 8.44
CA ILE A 163 -12.78 -56.20 9.62
C ILE A 163 -13.94 -55.27 9.20
N PRO A 164 -15.20 -55.58 9.58
CA PRO A 164 -16.37 -54.96 9.00
C PRO A 164 -16.61 -53.52 9.46
N ILE A 165 -17.37 -52.83 8.62
CA ILE A 165 -17.92 -51.48 8.76
C ILE A 165 -18.60 -51.32 10.13
N GLY A 166 -18.08 -50.41 10.96
CA GLY A 166 -18.68 -50.05 12.23
C GLY A 166 -17.83 -49.01 12.97
N ASN A 167 -18.45 -47.88 13.30
CA ASN A 167 -17.89 -46.76 14.05
C ASN A 167 -17.16 -47.19 15.34
N MET A 168 -15.84 -47.41 15.33
CA MET A 168 -15.07 -47.60 16.58
C MET A 168 -13.53 -47.58 16.44
N SER A 169 -12.91 -46.54 15.84
CA SER A 169 -11.42 -46.50 15.79
C SER A 169 -10.75 -45.33 16.51
N VAL A 170 -11.49 -44.33 17.02
CA VAL A 170 -10.88 -43.23 17.81
C VAL A 170 -10.90 -43.56 19.30
N VAL A 171 -11.99 -44.14 19.81
CA VAL A 171 -12.12 -44.49 21.24
C VAL A 171 -11.20 -45.68 21.63
N ALA A 172 -10.97 -46.62 20.71
CA ALA A 172 -10.07 -47.75 20.96
C ALA A 172 -8.58 -47.35 21.03
N ALA A 173 -8.18 -46.28 20.34
CA ALA A 173 -6.79 -45.79 20.32
C ALA A 173 -6.40 -45.09 21.63
N LEU A 174 -7.35 -44.42 22.30
CA LEU A 174 -7.14 -43.75 23.59
C LEU A 174 -6.95 -44.73 24.77
N GLY A 175 -7.38 -45.99 24.63
CA GLY A 175 -7.29 -47.01 25.68
C GLY A 175 -6.00 -47.83 25.71
N GLN A 176 -5.12 -47.70 24.70
CA GLN A 176 -3.95 -48.59 24.55
C GLN A 176 -2.59 -47.89 24.59
N GLY A 177 -2.51 -46.59 24.90
CA GLY A 177 -1.21 -45.91 25.07
C GLY A 177 -0.31 -45.97 23.83
N ILE A 178 -0.89 -46.18 22.65
CA ILE A 178 -0.16 -46.15 21.38
C ILE A 178 0.00 -44.68 21.00
N MET A 179 1.18 -44.14 21.26
CA MET A 179 1.59 -42.83 20.75
C MET A 179 1.62 -42.90 19.22
N ILE A 180 0.56 -42.41 18.58
CA ILE A 180 0.56 -42.14 17.14
C ILE A 180 1.63 -41.06 16.93
N PRO A 181 2.70 -41.33 16.15
CA PRO A 181 3.72 -40.33 15.90
C PRO A 181 3.04 -39.11 15.25
N PRO A 182 3.41 -37.87 15.62
CA PRO A 182 2.76 -36.67 15.10
C PRO A 182 2.75 -36.74 13.58
N THR A 183 1.56 -36.59 12.99
CA THR A 183 1.34 -36.77 11.56
C THR A 183 1.94 -35.59 10.82
N ILE A 184 3.20 -35.73 10.39
CA ILE A 184 3.92 -34.63 9.72
C ILE A 184 3.30 -34.39 8.35
N ILE A 185 2.64 -33.24 8.20
CA ILE A 185 2.16 -32.76 6.90
C ILE A 185 3.36 -32.31 6.08
N LYS A 186 3.41 -32.72 4.81
CA LYS A 186 4.42 -32.32 3.83
C LYS A 186 3.77 -31.48 2.72
N SER A 187 4.60 -30.74 2.00
CA SER A 187 4.18 -30.04 0.78
C SER A 187 3.50 -31.01 -0.20
N LEU A 188 2.42 -30.54 -0.83
CA LEU A 188 1.64 -31.35 -1.77
C LEU A 188 2.24 -31.37 -3.18
N ASP A 189 3.03 -30.35 -3.51
CA ASP A 189 3.66 -30.18 -4.82
C ASP A 189 5.13 -30.58 -4.76
N PHE A 190 5.53 -31.48 -5.67
CA PHE A 190 6.90 -31.99 -5.79
C PHE A 190 7.94 -30.90 -6.02
N CYS A 191 7.55 -29.77 -6.62
CA CYS A 191 8.43 -28.64 -6.87
C CYS A 191 8.95 -27.95 -5.60
N TYR A 192 8.36 -28.26 -4.43
CA TYR A 192 8.77 -27.73 -3.12
C TYR A 192 9.28 -28.83 -2.19
N ALA A 193 9.79 -29.94 -2.75
CA ALA A 193 10.33 -31.04 -1.94
C ALA A 193 11.66 -30.68 -1.28
N ASP A 194 12.47 -29.83 -1.95
CA ASP A 194 13.81 -29.43 -1.51
C ASP A 194 13.87 -28.00 -0.92
N ASP A 195 12.75 -27.26 -0.94
CA ASP A 195 12.67 -25.90 -0.42
C ASP A 195 12.49 -25.86 1.11
N ASP A 196 13.22 -24.94 1.75
CA ASP A 196 13.08 -24.68 3.17
C ASP A 196 11.62 -24.35 3.52
N THR A 197 11.10 -25.08 4.51
CA THR A 197 9.69 -24.95 4.88
C THR A 197 9.36 -23.68 5.66
N ILE A 198 10.39 -22.86 5.92
CA ILE A 198 10.37 -21.71 6.82
C ILE A 198 9.87 -20.50 6.04
N PHE A 199 8.73 -19.98 6.48
CA PHE A 199 8.24 -18.69 6.01
C PHE A 199 9.08 -17.57 6.65
N THR A 200 9.44 -16.57 5.85
CA THR A 200 9.96 -15.29 6.37
C THR A 200 9.05 -14.16 5.91
N PHE A 201 8.95 -13.09 6.70
CA PHE A 201 8.14 -11.95 6.32
C PHE A 201 8.61 -11.31 5.00
N LEU A 202 9.91 -11.39 4.70
CA LEU A 202 10.48 -10.92 3.43
C LEU A 202 9.90 -11.67 2.22
N ASN A 203 9.64 -12.98 2.34
CA ASN A 203 8.97 -13.75 1.27
C ASN A 203 7.58 -13.18 0.97
N CYS A 204 6.86 -12.65 1.96
CA CYS A 204 5.58 -11.97 1.75
C CYS A 204 5.74 -10.74 0.86
N LEU A 205 6.74 -9.91 1.14
CA LEU A 205 7.03 -8.72 0.35
C LEU A 205 7.47 -9.08 -1.07
N ASP A 206 8.34 -10.09 -1.21
CA ASP A 206 8.81 -10.56 -2.53
C ASP A 206 7.65 -11.08 -3.38
N VAL A 207 6.68 -11.79 -2.79
CA VAL A 207 5.44 -12.22 -3.48
C VAL A 207 4.62 -11.02 -3.91
N CYS A 208 4.43 -10.01 -3.05
CA CYS A 208 3.74 -8.78 -3.43
C CYS A 208 4.44 -8.05 -4.60
N VAL A 209 5.76 -7.91 -4.54
CA VAL A 209 6.56 -7.28 -5.60
C VAL A 209 6.48 -8.08 -6.90
N THR A 210 6.51 -9.42 -6.83
CA THR A 210 6.39 -10.29 -8.01
C THR A 210 5.05 -10.10 -8.72
N VAL A 211 3.95 -9.96 -7.97
CA VAL A 211 2.63 -9.67 -8.55
C VAL A 211 2.59 -8.30 -9.22
N VAL A 212 3.20 -7.29 -8.59
CA VAL A 212 3.32 -5.94 -9.17
C VAL A 212 4.15 -5.96 -10.46
N ALA A 213 5.23 -6.74 -10.48
CA ALA A 213 6.08 -6.91 -11.65
C ALA A 213 5.37 -7.62 -12.81
N TYR A 214 4.54 -8.63 -12.49
CA TYR A 214 3.83 -9.42 -13.49
C TYR A 214 2.69 -8.66 -14.19
N ALA A 215 1.86 -7.95 -13.40
CA ALA A 215 0.68 -7.24 -13.91
C ALA A 215 0.56 -5.83 -13.32
N PRO A 216 1.47 -4.91 -13.69
CA PRO A 216 1.60 -3.59 -13.07
C PRO A 216 0.33 -2.72 -13.11
N ASP A 217 -0.38 -2.74 -14.23
CA ASP A 217 -1.61 -1.94 -14.47
C ASP A 217 -2.88 -2.58 -13.86
N SER A 218 -2.77 -3.71 -13.14
CA SER A 218 -3.96 -4.43 -12.62
C SER A 218 -4.46 -3.91 -11.27
N ILE A 219 -5.75 -4.09 -10.97
CA ILE A 219 -6.31 -3.84 -9.61
C ILE A 219 -5.56 -4.69 -8.56
N ARG A 220 -5.12 -5.89 -8.97
CA ARG A 220 -4.42 -6.83 -8.11
C ARG A 220 -3.04 -6.34 -7.69
N SER A 221 -2.29 -5.65 -8.56
CA SER A 221 -0.99 -5.05 -8.21
C SER A 221 -1.16 -3.93 -7.19
N LEU A 222 -2.19 -3.10 -7.36
CA LEU A 222 -2.53 -1.99 -6.48
C LEU A 222 -2.91 -2.44 -5.08
N GLN A 223 -3.68 -3.53 -4.98
CA GLN A 223 -3.94 -4.23 -3.73
C GLN A 223 -2.65 -4.71 -3.04
N MET A 224 -1.67 -5.22 -3.79
CA MET A 224 -0.37 -5.63 -3.22
C MET A 224 0.45 -4.43 -2.76
N LEU A 225 0.47 -3.33 -3.52
CA LEU A 225 1.13 -2.09 -3.10
C LEU A 225 0.56 -1.59 -1.78
N ASN A 226 -0.76 -1.58 -1.63
CA ASN A 226 -1.39 -1.19 -0.37
C ASN A 226 -1.03 -2.10 0.80
N ILE A 227 -0.94 -3.41 0.56
CA ILE A 227 -0.51 -4.36 1.57
C ILE A 227 0.94 -4.07 1.99
N ILE A 228 1.85 -3.83 1.04
CA ILE A 228 3.22 -3.41 1.36
C ILE A 228 3.22 -2.11 2.18
N HIS A 229 2.45 -1.10 1.75
CA HIS A 229 2.37 0.21 2.41
C HIS A 229 1.99 0.10 3.89
N ILE A 230 1.09 -0.81 4.23
CA ILE A 230 0.62 -0.99 5.60
C ILE A 230 1.53 -1.89 6.43
N LEU A 231 2.05 -2.97 5.84
CA LEU A 231 2.85 -3.94 6.57
C LEU A 231 4.28 -3.45 6.83
N LEU A 232 4.84 -2.63 5.92
CA LEU A 232 6.24 -2.21 6.00
C LEU A 232 6.56 -1.38 7.27
N PRO A 233 5.79 -0.34 7.65
CA PRO A 233 6.05 0.39 8.91
C PRO A 233 6.00 -0.51 10.14
N LYS A 234 5.02 -1.42 10.19
CA LYS A 234 4.85 -2.36 11.31
C LYS A 234 6.00 -3.32 11.44
N TYR A 235 6.56 -3.75 10.31
CA TYR A 235 7.74 -4.60 10.29
C TYR A 235 8.97 -3.87 10.84
N PHE A 236 9.16 -2.60 10.52
CA PHE A 236 10.25 -1.81 11.11
C PHE A 236 10.12 -1.65 12.63
N GLU A 237 8.91 -1.41 13.13
CA GLU A 237 8.65 -1.38 14.58
C GLU A 237 8.97 -2.73 15.25
N TYR A 238 8.54 -3.83 14.63
CA TYR A 238 8.81 -5.17 15.12
C TYR A 238 10.31 -5.51 15.17
N ILE A 239 11.06 -5.21 14.11
CA ILE A 239 12.51 -5.48 14.09
C ILE A 239 13.22 -4.62 15.13
N LYS A 240 12.86 -3.33 15.25
CA LYS A 240 13.43 -2.44 16.27
C LYS A 240 13.22 -2.99 17.68
N ASP A 241 12.01 -3.46 17.99
CA ASP A 241 11.70 -4.07 19.28
C ASP A 241 12.44 -5.39 19.51
N TYR A 242 12.61 -6.21 18.46
CA TYR A 242 13.33 -7.47 18.53
C TYR A 242 14.82 -7.25 18.88
N THR A 243 15.46 -6.27 18.22
CA THR A 243 16.85 -5.91 18.48
C THR A 243 17.05 -5.34 19.88
N ASN A 244 16.08 -4.60 20.42
CA ASN A 244 16.19 -3.99 21.75
C ASN A 244 15.99 -4.99 22.90
N LYS A 245 15.27 -6.11 22.68
CA LYS A 245 14.94 -7.10 23.72
C LYS A 245 16.04 -8.15 23.94
N ASN A 246 16.75 -8.50 22.88
CA ASN A 246 17.72 -9.60 22.86
C ASN A 246 19.15 -9.06 22.67
N ASP A 247 20.16 -9.94 22.56
CA ASP A 247 21.57 -9.56 22.34
C ASP A 247 21.74 -8.52 21.21
N ILE A 248 22.00 -7.27 21.60
CA ILE A 248 21.99 -6.08 20.73
C ILE A 248 23.04 -6.21 19.61
N GLN A 249 24.18 -6.84 19.89
CA GLN A 249 25.27 -6.92 18.92
C GLN A 249 24.95 -7.87 17.76
N LYS A 250 24.47 -9.08 18.09
CA LYS A 250 24.09 -10.06 17.07
C LYS A 250 22.84 -9.61 16.31
N ASN A 251 21.79 -9.22 17.03
CA ASN A 251 20.51 -8.85 16.40
C ASN A 251 20.63 -7.54 15.63
N GLY A 252 21.46 -6.59 16.06
CA GLY A 252 21.72 -5.37 15.30
C GLY A 252 22.40 -5.64 13.96
N ARG A 253 23.34 -6.60 13.91
CA ARG A 253 23.96 -7.02 12.64
C ARG A 253 22.96 -7.76 11.73
N ASP A 254 22.10 -8.59 12.29
CA ASP A 254 21.08 -9.29 11.52
C ASP A 254 19.98 -8.31 11.02
N GLU A 255 19.62 -7.30 11.81
CA GLU A 255 18.73 -6.20 11.40
C GLU A 255 19.30 -5.43 10.20
N ILE A 256 20.61 -5.13 10.19
CA ILE A 256 21.26 -4.48 9.03
C ILE A 256 21.11 -5.33 7.76
N LYS A 257 21.32 -6.65 7.86
CA LYS A 257 21.12 -7.57 6.71
C LYS A 257 19.67 -7.59 6.25
N ILE A 258 18.71 -7.52 7.18
CA ILE A 258 17.28 -7.43 6.85
C ILE A 258 16.99 -6.13 6.10
N ILE A 259 17.53 -4.99 6.56
CA ILE A 259 17.40 -3.69 5.87
C ILE A 259 18.03 -3.74 4.48
N GLU A 260 19.18 -4.40 4.32
CA GLU A 260 19.83 -4.59 3.03
C GLU A 260 18.97 -5.44 2.08
N LYS A 261 18.40 -6.56 2.56
CA LYS A 261 17.49 -7.38 1.76
C LYS A 261 16.20 -6.60 1.39
N LEU A 262 15.64 -5.82 2.32
CA LEU A 262 14.52 -4.91 2.02
C LEU A 262 14.89 -3.87 0.96
N SER A 263 16.11 -3.31 1.01
CA SER A 263 16.60 -2.37 -0.01
C SER A 263 16.60 -3.01 -1.40
N ILE A 264 17.06 -4.27 -1.51
CA ILE A 264 17.04 -5.01 -2.78
C ILE A 264 15.60 -5.25 -3.27
N THR A 265 14.69 -5.67 -2.40
CA THR A 265 13.27 -5.87 -2.75
C THR A 265 12.62 -4.55 -3.21
N ILE A 266 12.90 -3.42 -2.55
CA ILE A 266 12.38 -2.10 -2.93
C ILE A 266 13.01 -1.59 -4.24
N LYS A 267 14.32 -1.77 -4.47
CA LYS A 267 14.96 -1.44 -5.75
C LYS A 267 14.34 -2.24 -6.90
N THR A 268 14.08 -3.53 -6.68
CA THR A 268 13.37 -4.39 -7.64
C THR A 268 11.98 -3.83 -7.92
N LEU A 269 11.22 -3.47 -6.88
CA LEU A 269 9.91 -2.84 -7.04
C LEU A 269 9.99 -1.55 -7.88
N ILE A 270 10.95 -0.67 -7.61
CA ILE A 270 11.15 0.57 -8.39
C ILE A 270 11.42 0.24 -9.86
N SER A 271 12.30 -0.73 -10.14
CA SER A 271 12.65 -1.11 -11.51
C SER A 271 11.44 -1.61 -12.32
N THR A 272 10.48 -2.27 -11.68
CA THR A 272 9.28 -2.84 -12.32
C THR A 272 8.19 -1.80 -12.63
N THR A 273 8.28 -0.62 -12.02
CA THR A 273 7.24 0.42 -12.09
C THR A 273 7.48 1.49 -13.15
N GLU A 274 8.15 1.14 -14.24
CA GLU A 274 8.38 2.04 -15.37
C GLU A 274 7.09 2.66 -15.92
N TRP A 275 5.99 1.91 -15.93
CA TRP A 275 4.67 2.39 -16.35
C TRP A 275 4.15 3.58 -15.53
N LEU A 276 4.61 3.77 -14.29
CA LEU A 276 4.21 4.92 -13.45
C LEU A 276 4.73 6.26 -13.99
N THR A 277 5.77 6.26 -14.83
CA THR A 277 6.33 7.48 -15.45
C THR A 277 5.55 7.95 -16.69
N ARG A 278 4.56 7.16 -17.15
CA ARG A 278 3.68 7.58 -18.26
C ARG A 278 2.96 8.87 -17.88
N THR A 279 3.01 9.87 -18.76
CA THR A 279 2.29 11.12 -18.53
C THR A 279 0.80 10.92 -18.76
N PHE A 280 -0.03 11.49 -17.91
CA PHE A 280 -1.47 11.57 -18.17
C PHE A 280 -1.73 12.28 -19.51
N ILE A 281 -2.47 11.60 -20.37
CA ILE A 281 -3.01 12.13 -21.63
C ILE A 281 -4.49 12.31 -21.37
N GLU A 282 -4.94 13.55 -21.34
CA GLU A 282 -6.37 13.86 -21.27
C GLU A 282 -7.03 13.31 -22.55
N PRO A 283 -8.12 12.53 -22.45
CA PRO A 283 -8.87 12.14 -23.64
C PRO A 283 -9.27 13.42 -24.36
N LYS A 284 -8.86 13.58 -25.61
CA LYS A 284 -9.37 14.68 -26.42
C LYS A 284 -10.89 14.47 -26.50
N CYS A 285 -11.67 15.41 -25.98
CA CYS A 285 -13.04 15.56 -26.45
C CYS A 285 -12.92 15.84 -27.95
N ASP A 286 -13.20 14.86 -28.80
CA ASP A 286 -13.46 15.10 -30.21
C ASP A 286 -14.77 15.87 -30.33
N THR A 287 -14.72 17.17 -30.02
CA THR A 287 -15.63 18.13 -30.65
C THR A 287 -15.18 18.28 -32.09
N SER A 288 -15.58 17.33 -32.94
CA SER A 288 -15.70 17.56 -34.37
C SER A 288 -16.88 18.50 -34.63
N LEU A 289 -16.70 19.78 -34.27
CA LEU A 289 -17.48 20.92 -34.73
C LEU A 289 -16.52 22.10 -34.87
N ASP A 290 -15.61 21.97 -35.85
CA ASP A 290 -14.96 23.13 -36.43
C ASP A 290 -16.03 24.05 -37.02
N GLY A 291 -16.22 25.19 -36.37
CA GLY A 291 -17.07 26.28 -36.83
C GLY A 291 -18.31 26.46 -35.96
N ILE A 292 -18.22 27.33 -34.95
CA ILE A 292 -19.20 28.34 -34.50
C ILE A 292 -18.61 28.96 -33.21
N TYR A 293 -17.51 29.72 -33.33
CA TYR A 293 -17.12 30.72 -32.31
C TYR A 293 -16.48 31.93 -33.02
N LYS A 294 -17.24 32.50 -33.95
CA LYS A 294 -17.09 33.91 -34.35
C LYS A 294 -18.45 34.56 -34.13
N TYR A 295 -18.44 35.68 -33.41
CA TYR A 295 -19.58 36.49 -32.95
C TYR A 295 -20.36 35.83 -31.79
N SER A 296 -20.65 36.49 -30.67
CA SER A 296 -21.14 37.86 -30.60
C SER A 296 -20.78 38.55 -29.29
N ARG A 297 -20.06 39.67 -29.42
CA ARG A 297 -20.09 40.78 -28.49
C ARG A 297 -21.20 41.71 -29.00
N GLY A 298 -22.25 41.92 -28.20
CA GLY A 298 -23.09 43.12 -28.30
C GLY A 298 -24.47 42.97 -28.95
N SER A 299 -25.42 43.60 -28.26
CA SER A 299 -26.67 44.20 -28.73
C SER A 299 -27.96 43.39 -28.62
N TYR A 300 -28.75 43.81 -27.64
CA TYR A 300 -30.20 43.72 -27.52
C TYR A 300 -30.94 43.81 -28.87
N ARG A 301 -31.88 42.88 -29.08
CA ARG A 301 -33.25 43.16 -29.56
C ARG A 301 -34.12 41.90 -29.42
N SER A 302 -35.33 42.14 -28.95
CA SER A 302 -36.38 41.19 -28.60
C SER A 302 -36.87 40.35 -29.78
N ALA A 303 -37.21 39.07 -29.53
CA ALA A 303 -38.19 38.33 -30.32
C ALA A 303 -38.84 37.22 -29.48
N SER A 304 -40.17 37.30 -29.43
CA SER A 304 -41.23 36.42 -28.96
C SER A 304 -40.89 35.03 -28.38
N ILE A 305 -41.43 34.79 -27.18
CA ILE A 305 -41.57 33.50 -26.53
C ILE A 305 -42.57 32.66 -27.34
N ALA A 306 -42.09 31.60 -27.99
CA ALA A 306 -42.87 30.40 -28.27
C ALA A 306 -42.26 29.29 -27.41
N ILE A 307 -43.03 28.81 -26.42
CA ILE A 307 -42.64 27.69 -25.57
C ILE A 307 -42.98 26.43 -26.36
N ASP A 308 -41.99 25.84 -27.03
CA ASP A 308 -42.08 24.47 -27.53
C ASP A 308 -41.69 23.52 -26.38
N ASP A 309 -42.65 22.69 -25.96
CA ASP A 309 -42.54 21.71 -24.87
C ASP A 309 -41.51 20.59 -25.13
N ASP A 310 -40.97 20.47 -26.35
CA ASP A 310 -39.92 19.49 -26.71
C ASP A 310 -38.49 19.92 -26.36
N SER A 311 -38.30 21.17 -25.92
CA SER A 311 -36.98 21.70 -25.55
C SER A 311 -36.44 21.16 -24.22
N MET A 312 -37.32 20.65 -23.34
CA MET A 312 -36.94 20.21 -22.00
C MET A 312 -36.29 18.83 -21.97
N ASN A 313 -36.63 17.95 -22.92
CA ASN A 313 -36.06 16.59 -22.98
C ASN A 313 -34.62 16.57 -23.51
N ARG A 314 -34.24 17.47 -24.43
CA ARG A 314 -32.83 17.59 -24.90
C ARG A 314 -31.90 18.14 -23.81
N PHE A 315 -32.40 19.06 -22.98
CA PHE A 315 -31.63 19.62 -21.86
C PHE A 315 -31.37 18.60 -20.74
N ILE A 316 -32.26 17.61 -20.57
CA ILE A 316 -32.08 16.53 -19.59
C ILE A 316 -31.04 15.51 -20.09
N ASP A 317 -31.09 15.13 -21.36
CA ASP A 317 -30.12 14.21 -21.98
C ASP A 317 -28.69 14.78 -22.06
N ASP A 318 -28.54 16.09 -22.31
CA ASP A 318 -27.22 16.74 -22.28
C ASP A 318 -26.67 16.87 -20.85
N ARG A 319 -27.53 17.08 -19.84
CA ARG A 319 -27.12 17.11 -18.42
C ARG A 319 -26.76 15.73 -17.89
N THR A 320 -27.42 14.66 -18.33
CA THR A 320 -27.08 13.29 -17.93
C THR A 320 -25.82 12.80 -18.63
N LYS A 321 -25.62 13.11 -19.92
CA LYS A 321 -24.38 12.82 -20.67
C LYS A 321 -23.17 13.62 -20.16
N SER A 322 -23.35 14.90 -19.82
CA SER A 322 -22.29 15.71 -19.20
C SER A 322 -21.92 15.18 -17.81
N LYS A 323 -22.91 14.81 -16.98
CA LYS A 323 -22.62 14.22 -15.66
C LYS A 323 -21.91 12.88 -15.73
N THR A 324 -22.25 12.01 -16.68
CA THR A 324 -21.54 10.73 -16.85
C THR A 324 -20.11 10.94 -17.37
N GLN A 325 -19.90 11.85 -18.33
CA GLN A 325 -18.56 12.22 -18.80
C GLN A 325 -17.68 12.82 -17.69
N ASP A 326 -18.22 13.69 -16.84
CA ASP A 326 -17.49 14.26 -15.71
C ASP A 326 -17.11 13.18 -14.68
N THR A 327 -18.01 12.22 -14.41
CA THR A 327 -17.70 11.11 -13.48
C THR A 327 -16.64 10.15 -14.03
N ASP A 328 -16.59 9.93 -15.34
CA ASP A 328 -15.59 9.03 -15.93
C ASP A 328 -14.22 9.69 -16.06
N GLN A 329 -14.16 11.00 -16.29
CA GLN A 329 -12.91 11.76 -16.19
C GLN A 329 -12.34 11.74 -14.77
N LEU A 330 -13.18 11.94 -13.75
CA LEU A 330 -12.75 11.88 -12.34
C LEU A 330 -12.23 10.49 -11.97
N LYS A 331 -12.86 9.41 -12.44
CA LYS A 331 -12.37 8.03 -12.26
C LYS A 331 -10.99 7.85 -12.92
N GLN A 332 -10.80 8.29 -14.16
CA GLN A 332 -9.51 8.16 -14.86
C GLN A 332 -8.38 8.93 -14.15
N VAL A 333 -8.66 10.12 -13.63
CA VAL A 333 -7.69 10.88 -12.83
C VAL A 333 -7.36 10.14 -11.53
N SER A 334 -8.35 9.52 -10.89
CA SER A 334 -8.15 8.73 -9.67
C SER A 334 -7.33 7.46 -9.91
N GLU A 335 -7.60 6.73 -11.01
CA GLU A 335 -6.84 5.55 -11.43
C GLU A 335 -5.40 5.90 -11.82
N PHE A 336 -5.19 7.09 -12.40
CA PHE A 336 -3.86 7.60 -12.65
C PHE A 336 -3.13 7.91 -11.34
N ARG A 337 -3.77 8.67 -10.45
CA ARG A 337 -3.16 9.21 -9.23
C ARG A 337 -2.82 8.15 -8.18
N TRP A 338 -3.77 7.29 -7.86
CA TRP A 338 -3.71 6.44 -6.66
C TRP A 338 -2.51 5.49 -6.63
N PRO A 339 -2.15 4.79 -7.74
CA PRO A 339 -0.95 3.95 -7.76
C PRO A 339 0.36 4.71 -7.54
N ARG A 340 0.49 5.92 -8.11
CA ARG A 340 1.70 6.76 -7.91
C ARG A 340 1.79 7.24 -6.46
N ASP A 341 0.66 7.62 -5.87
CA ASP A 341 0.62 8.12 -4.50
C ASP A 341 1.05 7.05 -3.49
N ILE A 342 0.43 5.86 -3.54
CA ILE A 342 0.80 4.74 -2.65
C ILE A 342 2.25 4.34 -2.84
N PHE A 343 2.69 4.22 -4.10
CA PHE A 343 4.06 3.84 -4.42
C PHE A 343 5.09 4.82 -3.84
N LEU A 344 4.89 6.13 -4.03
CA LEU A 344 5.76 7.15 -3.45
C LEU A 344 5.72 7.11 -1.92
N SER A 345 4.56 6.82 -1.32
CA SER A 345 4.43 6.68 0.13
C SER A 345 5.28 5.52 0.66
N ILE A 346 5.19 4.33 0.06
CA ILE A 346 5.98 3.13 0.45
C ILE A 346 7.47 3.44 0.49
N ILE A 347 7.99 4.02 -0.59
CA ILE A 347 9.44 4.22 -0.75
C ILE A 347 9.93 5.34 0.18
N SER A 348 9.15 6.40 0.32
CA SER A 348 9.48 7.50 1.23
C SER A 348 9.51 7.05 2.68
N ILE A 349 8.55 6.20 3.08
CA ILE A 349 8.50 5.57 4.40
C ILE A 349 9.72 4.66 4.59
N PHE A 350 10.02 3.79 3.61
CA PHE A 350 11.18 2.91 3.66
C PHE A 350 12.49 3.67 3.89
N ILE A 351 12.74 4.71 3.10
CA ILE A 351 13.97 5.51 3.19
C ILE A 351 14.06 6.25 4.52
N TYR A 352 12.94 6.84 4.96
CA TYR A 352 12.89 7.56 6.24
C TYR A 352 13.23 6.66 7.42
N PHE A 353 12.52 5.54 7.56
CA PHE A 353 12.74 4.62 8.68
C PHE A 353 14.10 3.94 8.60
N SER A 354 14.50 3.44 7.43
CA SER A 354 15.79 2.76 7.25
C SER A 354 16.96 3.70 7.52
N SER A 355 16.93 4.94 7.02
CA SER A 355 18.01 5.91 7.22
C SER A 355 18.13 6.32 8.69
N GLN A 356 17.02 6.54 9.38
CA GLN A 356 17.05 6.85 10.81
C GLN A 356 17.56 5.65 11.61
N ARG A 357 17.06 4.46 11.32
CA ARG A 357 17.40 3.24 12.06
C ARG A 357 18.84 2.82 11.85
N LEU A 358 19.38 2.92 10.62
CA LEU A 358 20.80 2.67 10.36
C LEU A 358 21.69 3.62 11.17
N ASN A 359 21.34 4.91 11.25
CA ASN A 359 22.07 5.87 12.09
C ASN A 359 22.01 5.54 13.59
N GLU A 360 20.87 5.02 14.08
CA GLU A 360 20.75 4.50 15.45
C GLU A 360 21.64 3.26 15.66
N LEU A 361 21.58 2.28 14.75
CA LEU A 361 22.32 1.02 14.85
C LEU A 361 23.84 1.23 14.82
N ILE A 362 24.33 2.14 13.97
CA ILE A 362 25.76 2.50 13.94
C ILE A 362 26.22 3.03 15.30
N LYS A 363 25.38 3.87 15.94
CA LYS A 363 25.68 4.40 17.27
C LYS A 363 25.65 3.32 18.34
N LEU A 364 24.72 2.36 18.25
CA LEU A 364 24.56 1.28 19.24
C LEU A 364 25.64 0.19 19.11
N LEU A 365 26.06 -0.14 17.90
CA LEU A 365 27.01 -1.23 17.64
C LEU A 365 28.47 -0.82 17.89
N HIS A 366 28.78 0.49 17.89
CA HIS A 366 30.13 1.04 18.11
C HIS A 366 31.24 0.36 17.27
N ASP A 367 30.88 -0.20 16.13
CA ASP A 367 31.77 -1.02 15.31
C ASP A 367 32.12 -0.27 14.02
N SER A 368 33.39 0.12 13.89
CA SER A 368 33.91 0.86 12.74
C SER A 368 33.94 0.04 11.44
N THR A 369 33.68 -1.26 11.50
CA THR A 369 33.67 -2.15 10.33
C THR A 369 32.35 -2.16 9.58
N ILE A 370 31.27 -1.64 10.19
CA ILE A 370 29.93 -1.66 9.61
C ILE A 370 29.83 -0.58 8.53
N ARG A 371 29.74 -1.02 7.27
CA ARG A 371 29.48 -0.14 6.13
C ARG A 371 27.99 0.20 6.07
N ILE A 372 27.67 1.47 5.89
CA ILE A 372 26.29 1.93 5.71
C ILE A 372 25.77 1.38 4.37
N PRO A 373 24.69 0.58 4.35
CA PRO A 373 24.12 0.10 3.10
C PRO A 373 23.62 1.25 2.25
N GLU A 374 23.92 1.21 0.94
CA GLU A 374 23.33 2.15 -0.02
C GLU A 374 21.87 1.75 -0.28
N LEU A 375 20.94 2.46 0.36
CA LEU A 375 19.51 2.12 0.36
C LEU A 375 18.86 2.22 -1.03
N LEU A 376 19.28 3.17 -1.86
CA LEU A 376 18.79 3.38 -3.24
C LEU A 376 19.94 3.88 -4.12
N ASP A 377 19.97 3.40 -5.36
CA ASP A 377 20.92 3.81 -6.39
C ASP A 377 20.42 5.05 -7.16
N ALA A 378 21.32 5.73 -7.87
CA ALA A 378 21.00 6.95 -8.61
C ALA A 378 19.84 6.76 -9.62
N LYS A 379 19.78 5.61 -10.30
CA LYS A 379 18.72 5.27 -11.25
C LYS A 379 17.35 5.21 -10.59
N SER A 380 17.27 4.67 -9.37
CA SER A 380 16.04 4.64 -8.59
C SER A 380 15.57 6.04 -8.21
N HIS A 381 16.47 6.92 -7.76
CA HIS A 381 16.13 8.31 -7.43
C HIS A 381 15.65 9.10 -8.65
N ILE A 382 16.28 8.94 -9.82
CA ILE A 382 15.84 9.56 -11.07
C ILE A 382 14.42 9.10 -11.42
N ARG A 383 14.16 7.79 -11.35
CA ARG A 383 12.84 7.21 -11.63
C ARG A 383 11.76 7.80 -10.72
N LEU A 384 12.06 7.97 -9.44
CA LEU A 384 11.11 8.57 -8.49
C LEU A 384 10.85 10.04 -8.80
N ALA A 385 11.89 10.79 -9.17
CA ALA A 385 11.72 12.19 -9.59
C ALA A 385 10.83 12.30 -10.84
N ASP A 386 10.95 11.37 -11.80
CA ASP A 386 10.09 11.34 -12.99
C ASP A 386 8.62 11.08 -12.64
N ILE A 387 8.34 10.14 -11.73
CA ILE A 387 6.98 9.86 -11.23
C ILE A 387 6.39 11.07 -10.52
N VAL A 388 7.18 11.74 -9.67
CA VAL A 388 6.75 12.97 -9.01
C VAL A 388 6.49 14.08 -10.04
N HIS A 389 7.33 14.17 -11.07
CA HIS A 389 7.14 15.13 -12.15
C HIS A 389 5.83 14.88 -12.92
N THR A 390 5.39 13.63 -13.12
CA THR A 390 4.09 13.34 -13.75
C THR A 390 2.91 13.76 -12.87
N LEU A 391 2.98 13.57 -11.55
CA LEU A 391 1.96 14.06 -10.61
C LEU A 391 1.89 15.59 -10.58
N LEU A 392 3.05 16.26 -10.45
CA LEU A 392 3.14 17.73 -10.53
C LEU A 392 2.74 18.27 -11.91
N LYS A 393 2.63 17.41 -12.92
CA LYS A 393 2.08 17.81 -14.21
C LYS A 393 0.61 18.23 -14.10
N LEU A 394 -0.12 17.46 -13.30
CA LEU A 394 -1.56 17.57 -13.07
C LEU A 394 -1.93 18.48 -11.89
N ALA A 395 -1.02 18.67 -10.94
CA ALA A 395 -1.25 19.48 -9.72
C ALA A 395 -1.72 20.93 -9.97
N SER A 396 -1.46 21.52 -11.15
CA SER A 396 -1.98 22.85 -11.50
C SER A 396 -3.46 22.85 -11.92
N PHE A 397 -4.06 21.68 -12.12
CA PHE A 397 -5.44 21.48 -12.56
C PHE A 397 -6.28 20.80 -11.48
N ASP A 398 -5.70 19.81 -10.80
CA ASP A 398 -6.33 19.12 -9.67
C ASP A 398 -5.58 19.47 -8.37
N PRO A 399 -6.17 20.30 -7.49
CA PRO A 399 -5.55 20.69 -6.22
C PRO A 399 -5.37 19.51 -5.28
N ILE A 400 -6.17 18.44 -5.41
CA ILE A 400 -6.10 17.31 -4.49
C ILE A 400 -4.77 16.57 -4.65
N ILE A 401 -4.07 16.72 -5.79
CA ILE A 401 -2.76 16.10 -6.02
C ILE A 401 -1.68 16.66 -5.11
N THR A 402 -1.71 17.95 -4.76
CA THR A 402 -0.75 18.47 -3.79
C THR A 402 -0.99 17.87 -2.41
N CYS A 403 -2.25 17.51 -2.08
CA CYS A 403 -2.62 16.82 -0.84
C CYS A 403 -2.26 15.33 -0.79
N CYS A 404 -1.83 14.73 -1.91
CA CYS A 404 -1.38 13.33 -1.99
C CYS A 404 -0.37 13.00 -0.88
N HIS A 405 -0.67 11.99 -0.05
CA HIS A 405 0.17 11.64 1.08
C HIS A 405 1.56 11.14 0.65
N GLY A 406 1.64 10.36 -0.41
CA GLY A 406 2.88 9.92 -1.02
C GLY A 406 3.70 11.04 -1.64
N LEU A 407 3.05 12.03 -2.27
CA LEU A 407 3.74 13.22 -2.77
C LEU A 407 4.32 14.04 -1.60
N GLN A 408 3.55 14.26 -0.55
CA GLN A 408 4.00 14.92 0.67
C GLN A 408 5.17 14.18 1.32
N ASN A 409 5.05 12.86 1.46
CA ASN A 409 6.12 12.02 2.00
C ASN A 409 7.38 12.06 1.12
N TYR A 410 7.24 12.11 -0.20
CA TYR A 410 8.41 12.25 -1.07
C TYR A 410 9.18 13.53 -0.75
N PHE A 411 8.49 14.67 -0.68
CA PHE A 411 9.13 15.96 -0.40
C PHE A 411 9.68 16.08 1.02
N GLN A 412 8.94 15.62 2.02
CA GLN A 412 9.29 15.80 3.43
C GLN A 412 10.23 14.71 3.96
N LYS A 413 10.14 13.48 3.43
CA LYS A 413 10.83 12.31 3.97
C LYS A 413 11.89 11.72 3.03
N LEU A 414 11.70 11.73 1.71
CA LEU A 414 12.66 11.14 0.77
C LEU A 414 13.68 12.15 0.24
N LEU A 415 13.21 13.31 -0.22
CA LEU A 415 14.02 14.37 -0.81
C LEU A 415 15.19 14.82 0.10
N PRO A 416 14.99 15.01 1.42
CA PRO A 416 16.07 15.45 2.32
C PRO A 416 17.07 14.35 2.66
N TYR A 417 16.81 13.08 2.34
CA TYR A 417 17.72 11.96 2.60
C TYR A 417 18.48 11.51 1.34
N THR A 418 18.17 12.11 0.19
CA THR A 418 18.84 11.81 -1.08
C THR A 418 20.16 12.59 -1.18
N ASN A 419 21.24 11.91 -1.54
CA ASN A 419 22.55 12.54 -1.71
C ASN A 419 22.64 13.30 -3.05
N TRP A 420 22.19 14.56 -3.06
CA TRP A 420 22.20 15.41 -4.27
C TRP A 420 23.60 15.88 -4.72
N SER A 421 24.66 15.40 -4.08
CA SER A 421 26.04 15.68 -4.46
C SER A 421 26.41 14.94 -5.74
N ASP A 422 25.76 13.78 -5.99
CA ASP A 422 25.92 13.00 -7.21
C ASP A 422 25.48 13.82 -8.44
N GLU A 423 26.38 13.89 -9.41
CA GLU A 423 26.18 14.64 -10.64
C GLU A 423 25.01 14.11 -11.48
N GLN A 424 24.77 12.79 -11.46
CA GLN A 424 23.66 12.18 -12.19
C GLN A 424 22.30 12.69 -11.68
N LEU A 425 22.19 12.96 -10.38
CA LEU A 425 20.96 13.39 -9.71
C LEU A 425 20.70 14.90 -9.82
N ARG A 426 21.73 15.71 -10.11
CA ARG A 426 21.59 17.18 -10.21
C ARG A 426 20.59 17.60 -11.27
N SER A 427 20.56 16.87 -12.39
CA SER A 427 19.61 17.13 -13.48
C SER A 427 18.17 16.86 -13.02
N ALA A 428 17.92 15.74 -12.33
CA ALA A 428 16.60 15.36 -11.82
C ALA A 428 16.05 16.39 -10.82
N LEU A 429 16.87 16.83 -9.85
CA LEU A 429 16.47 17.86 -8.89
C LEU A 429 16.13 19.18 -9.57
N ASN A 430 16.95 19.60 -10.54
CA ASN A 430 16.70 20.84 -11.28
C ASN A 430 15.39 20.79 -12.07
N HIS A 431 15.08 19.66 -12.71
CA HIS A 431 13.81 19.47 -13.41
C HIS A 431 12.62 19.51 -12.44
N LEU A 432 12.75 18.89 -11.27
CA LEU A 432 11.73 18.91 -10.23
C LEU A 432 11.47 20.34 -9.73
N LEU A 433 12.51 21.08 -9.35
CA LEU A 433 12.41 22.47 -8.88
C LEU A 433 11.79 23.38 -9.95
N ARG A 434 12.22 23.24 -11.21
CA ARG A 434 11.65 23.99 -12.34
C ARG A 434 10.17 23.67 -12.56
N ARG A 435 9.76 22.43 -12.30
CA ARG A 435 8.34 22.02 -12.42
C ARG A 435 7.49 22.65 -11.33
N ILE A 436 7.97 22.68 -10.09
CA ILE A 436 7.30 23.31 -8.96
C ILE A 436 7.14 24.81 -9.22
N ASP A 437 8.19 25.48 -9.70
CA ASP A 437 8.14 26.89 -10.08
C ASP A 437 7.05 27.15 -11.14
N ARG A 438 7.04 26.35 -12.22
CA ARG A 438 6.00 26.43 -13.26
C ARG A 438 4.59 26.16 -12.74
N MET A 439 4.43 25.27 -11.76
CA MET A 439 3.15 24.98 -11.11
C MET A 439 2.65 26.23 -10.37
N PHE A 440 3.49 26.85 -9.55
CA PHE A 440 3.15 28.10 -8.86
C PHE A 440 2.80 29.22 -9.85
N ILE A 441 3.58 29.41 -10.92
CA ILE A 441 3.29 30.41 -11.95
C ILE A 441 1.90 30.19 -12.58
N LYS A 442 1.50 28.94 -12.84
CA LYS A 442 0.17 28.63 -13.40
C LYS A 442 -0.97 28.91 -12.42
N ILE A 443 -0.79 28.56 -11.14
CA ILE A 443 -1.76 28.85 -10.09
C ILE A 443 -1.90 30.36 -9.90
N CYS A 444 -0.78 31.11 -9.97
CA CYS A 444 -0.78 32.56 -9.87
C CYS A 444 -1.63 33.25 -10.95
N LYS A 445 -1.61 32.73 -12.19
CA LYS A 445 -2.33 33.31 -13.34
C LYS A 445 -3.85 33.10 -13.30
N LYS A 446 -4.35 32.11 -12.57
CA LYS A 446 -5.78 31.76 -12.53
C LYS A 446 -6.36 32.04 -11.14
N GLN A 447 -7.19 33.08 -11.01
CA GLN A 447 -7.69 33.53 -9.70
C GLN A 447 -8.63 32.52 -9.04
N MET A 448 -9.49 31.84 -9.81
CA MET A 448 -10.40 30.80 -9.27
C MET A 448 -9.68 29.57 -8.74
N THR A 449 -8.55 29.16 -9.35
CA THR A 449 -7.78 28.02 -8.86
C THR A 449 -7.09 28.30 -7.52
N LYS A 450 -6.88 29.57 -7.14
CA LYS A 450 -6.25 29.93 -5.85
C LYS A 450 -7.15 29.63 -4.65
N HIS A 451 -8.46 29.79 -4.80
CA HIS A 451 -9.43 29.59 -3.71
C HIS A 451 -9.69 28.11 -3.41
N CYS A 452 -9.57 27.24 -4.42
CA CYS A 452 -9.75 25.79 -4.26
C CYS A 452 -8.43 25.05 -4.01
N PHE A 453 -7.32 25.78 -3.91
CA PHE A 453 -6.00 25.18 -3.73
C PHE A 453 -5.71 24.94 -2.25
N ASP A 454 -5.19 23.76 -1.94
CA ASP A 454 -4.74 23.45 -0.59
C ASP A 454 -3.36 24.04 -0.34
N TRP A 455 -3.35 25.19 0.33
CA TRP A 455 -2.14 25.90 0.70
C TRP A 455 -1.38 25.24 1.86
N GLU A 456 -2.04 24.44 2.70
CA GLU A 456 -1.41 23.68 3.78
C GLU A 456 -0.57 22.54 3.21
N ALA A 457 -1.16 21.75 2.30
CA ALA A 457 -0.43 20.72 1.56
C ALA A 457 0.76 21.34 0.79
N THR A 458 0.56 22.51 0.19
CA THR A 458 1.63 23.20 -0.55
C THR A 458 2.74 23.70 0.37
N ALA A 459 2.39 24.16 1.57
CA ALA A 459 3.36 24.48 2.61
C ALA A 459 4.20 23.25 2.98
N GLY A 460 3.60 22.05 3.01
CA GLY A 460 4.30 20.78 3.17
C GLY A 460 5.37 20.50 2.12
N ILE A 461 5.09 20.79 0.84
CA ILE A 461 6.07 20.68 -0.26
C ILE A 461 7.23 21.66 -0.04
N LEU A 462 6.92 22.92 0.29
CA LEU A 462 7.95 23.94 0.56
C LEU A 462 8.80 23.60 1.80
N ASN A 463 8.19 23.04 2.84
CA ASN A 463 8.88 22.54 4.02
C ASN A 463 9.85 21.40 3.66
N GLY A 464 9.47 20.50 2.75
CA GLY A 464 10.37 19.48 2.22
C GLY A 464 11.60 20.06 1.50
N ILE A 465 11.40 21.11 0.70
CA ILE A 465 12.51 21.84 0.06
C ILE A 465 13.39 22.53 1.12
N TYR A 466 12.78 23.15 2.13
CA TYR A 466 13.51 23.74 3.27
C TYR A 466 14.39 22.71 3.97
N LEU A 467 13.86 21.54 4.32
CA LEU A 467 14.61 20.45 4.96
C LEU A 467 15.76 19.94 4.07
N THR A 468 15.54 19.93 2.75
CA THR A 468 16.56 19.52 1.78
C THR A 468 17.72 20.52 1.73
N ILE A 469 17.44 21.84 1.74
CA ILE A 469 18.47 22.88 1.83
C ILE A 469 19.16 22.85 3.20
N ASP A 470 18.42 22.53 4.27
CA ASP A 470 18.97 22.43 5.62
C ASP A 470 20.10 21.41 5.69
N ARG A 471 19.88 20.24 5.10
CA ARG A 471 20.87 19.15 5.06
C ARG A 471 21.93 19.32 3.97
N HIS A 472 21.58 19.93 2.85
CA HIS A 472 22.47 20.10 1.69
C HIS A 472 22.55 21.58 1.27
N PRO A 473 23.36 22.41 1.96
CA PRO A 473 23.40 23.85 1.72
C PRO A 473 23.80 24.24 0.29
N TYR A 474 24.61 23.43 -0.40
CA TYR A 474 25.06 23.70 -1.77
C TYR A 474 23.91 23.77 -2.80
N ILE A 475 22.74 23.19 -2.50
CA ILE A 475 21.57 23.27 -3.38
C ILE A 475 21.06 24.72 -3.52
N ALA A 476 21.38 25.59 -2.55
CA ALA A 476 21.02 27.01 -2.58
C ALA A 476 21.53 27.74 -3.83
N TYR A 477 22.61 27.27 -4.47
CA TYR A 477 23.16 27.89 -5.67
C TYR A 477 22.42 27.51 -6.97
N PHE A 478 21.41 26.63 -6.90
CA PHE A 478 20.72 26.18 -8.10
C PHE A 478 19.81 27.28 -8.65
N PRO A 479 19.87 27.60 -9.96
CA PRO A 479 19.16 28.74 -10.53
C PRO A 479 17.64 28.59 -10.43
N ASN A 480 17.12 27.36 -10.56
CA ASN A 480 15.69 27.09 -10.45
C ASN A 480 15.15 27.28 -9.02
N LEU A 481 15.98 27.09 -7.99
CA LEU A 481 15.59 27.35 -6.60
C LEU A 481 15.44 28.85 -6.35
N LYS A 482 16.36 29.66 -6.86
CA LYS A 482 16.27 31.12 -6.79
C LYS A 482 15.00 31.64 -7.48
N ALA A 483 14.67 31.09 -8.66
CA ALA A 483 13.45 31.43 -9.40
C ALA A 483 12.20 31.07 -8.59
N LEU A 484 12.14 29.85 -8.05
CA LEU A 484 11.05 29.39 -7.19
C LEU A 484 10.84 30.31 -5.99
N ILE A 485 11.91 30.64 -5.28
CA ILE A 485 11.84 31.52 -4.09
C ILE A 485 11.36 32.92 -4.47
N SER A 486 11.87 33.48 -5.56
CA SER A 486 11.42 34.77 -6.09
C SER A 486 9.92 34.73 -6.45
N GLY A 487 9.47 33.62 -7.04
CA GLY A 487 8.07 33.38 -7.36
C GLY A 487 7.18 33.28 -6.12
N CYS A 488 7.60 32.57 -5.07
CA CYS A 488 6.89 32.49 -3.79
C CYS A 488 6.82 33.85 -3.07
N ILE A 489 7.91 34.63 -3.09
CA ILE A 489 7.92 35.99 -2.53
C ILE A 489 6.94 36.89 -3.30
N ALA A 490 6.97 36.86 -4.63
CA ALA A 490 6.03 37.63 -5.45
C ALA A 490 4.58 37.23 -5.19
N LEU A 491 4.31 35.95 -4.91
CA LEU A 491 2.98 35.45 -4.59
C LEU A 491 2.45 36.06 -3.27
N ILE A 492 3.29 36.17 -2.23
CA ILE A 492 2.93 36.83 -0.96
C ILE A 492 2.87 38.35 -1.11
N LEU A 493 3.80 38.97 -1.83
CA LEU A 493 3.85 40.44 -1.96
C LEU A 493 2.75 41.01 -2.85
N ASN A 494 2.29 40.26 -3.87
CA ASN A 494 1.15 40.66 -4.71
C ASN A 494 -0.20 40.66 -3.95
N GLU A 495 -0.23 40.22 -2.70
CA GLU A 495 -1.36 40.38 -1.76
C GLU A 495 -1.54 41.86 -1.35
N ASN A 496 -0.49 42.69 -1.46
CA ASN A 496 -0.48 44.07 -0.96
C ASN A 496 -0.77 45.14 -2.04
N GLN A 497 -0.84 44.77 -3.32
CA GLN A 497 -1.17 45.69 -4.42
C GLN A 497 -2.69 45.68 -4.64
N VAL A 498 -3.43 46.26 -3.69
CA VAL A 498 -4.81 46.66 -3.95
C VAL A 498 -4.75 47.93 -4.80
N ASP A 499 -5.09 47.81 -6.08
CA ASP A 499 -5.38 48.98 -6.92
C ASP A 499 -6.47 49.81 -6.23
N SER A 500 -6.08 50.97 -5.73
CA SER A 500 -6.91 51.91 -4.97
C SER A 500 -7.99 52.61 -5.82
N ASN A 501 -8.36 52.07 -6.98
CA ASN A 501 -9.35 52.64 -7.88
C ASN A 501 -10.16 51.54 -8.57
N HIS A 502 -11.19 51.00 -7.91
CA HIS A 502 -12.53 50.80 -8.48
C HIS A 502 -13.46 50.11 -7.48
N SER A 503 -14.60 50.75 -7.24
CA SER A 503 -15.72 50.30 -6.42
C SER A 503 -16.46 49.11 -7.07
N ILE A 504 -16.16 47.89 -6.63
CA ILE A 504 -17.03 46.70 -6.79
C ILE A 504 -17.05 45.94 -5.44
N PRO A 505 -18.19 45.44 -4.95
CA PRO A 505 -18.26 44.82 -3.62
C PRO A 505 -17.63 43.42 -3.59
N ARG A 506 -16.54 43.30 -2.81
CA ARG A 506 -16.08 42.14 -2.00
C ARG A 506 -16.10 40.73 -2.62
N LEU A 507 -14.98 40.35 -3.24
CA LEU A 507 -14.42 38.98 -3.19
C LEU A 507 -12.86 38.97 -3.29
N ASN A 508 -12.20 40.08 -2.93
CA ASN A 508 -10.83 40.40 -3.40
C ASN A 508 -9.72 40.35 -2.34
N THR A 509 -9.89 39.61 -1.25
CA THR A 509 -8.77 39.33 -0.33
C THR A 509 -8.64 37.83 -0.11
N LEU A 510 -7.88 37.19 -1.01
CA LEU A 510 -7.27 35.89 -0.73
C LEU A 510 -6.25 36.13 0.38
N ILE A 511 -6.64 35.89 1.63
CA ILE A 511 -5.68 35.81 2.74
C ILE A 511 -5.02 34.44 2.61
N PHE A 512 -3.74 34.39 2.23
CA PHE A 512 -3.02 33.12 2.24
C PHE A 512 -2.96 32.58 3.68
N PRO A 513 -3.14 31.26 3.89
CA PRO A 513 -3.05 30.68 5.22
C PRO A 513 -1.70 30.99 5.86
N LYS A 514 -1.71 31.33 7.16
CA LYS A 514 -0.52 31.73 7.91
C LYS A 514 0.62 30.72 7.77
N GLU A 515 0.30 29.43 7.70
CA GLU A 515 1.27 28.34 7.57
C GLU A 515 2.04 28.36 6.26
N PHE A 516 1.37 28.72 5.16
CA PHE A 516 2.02 28.86 3.85
C PHE A 516 2.99 30.04 3.86
N SER A 517 2.53 31.21 4.31
CA SER A 517 3.37 32.41 4.41
C SER A 517 4.57 32.19 5.34
N TYR A 518 4.36 31.53 6.48
CA TYR A 518 5.42 31.14 7.40
C TYR A 518 6.44 30.19 6.74
N SER A 519 5.97 29.17 6.01
CA SER A 519 6.85 28.20 5.33
C SER A 519 7.69 28.87 4.24
N VAL A 520 7.13 29.83 3.50
CA VAL A 520 7.88 30.64 2.52
C VAL A 520 8.93 31.50 3.22
N ILE A 521 8.59 32.21 4.29
CA ILE A 521 9.55 33.05 5.04
C ILE A 521 10.70 32.18 5.60
N LYS A 522 10.37 31.00 6.16
CA LYS A 522 11.35 30.04 6.68
C LYS A 522 12.28 29.53 5.59
N LEU A 523 11.74 29.22 4.41
CA LEU A 523 12.51 28.81 3.23
C LEU A 523 13.46 29.93 2.75
N VAL A 524 12.97 31.16 2.64
CA VAL A 524 13.77 32.34 2.27
C VAL A 524 14.91 32.55 3.26
N GLY A 525 14.61 32.51 4.56
CA GLY A 525 15.61 32.65 5.62
C GLY A 525 16.72 31.61 5.50
N ARG A 526 16.36 30.33 5.29
CA ARG A 526 17.36 29.27 5.12
C ARG A 526 18.17 29.39 3.84
N TYR A 527 17.55 29.80 2.74
CA TYR A 527 18.24 30.06 1.49
C TYR A 527 19.29 31.17 1.63
N LEU A 528 18.96 32.28 2.30
CA LEU A 528 19.91 33.36 2.58
C LEU A 528 21.05 32.90 3.48
N LEU A 529 20.75 32.11 4.52
CA LEU A 529 21.78 31.52 5.40
C LEU A 529 22.71 30.59 4.62
N ALA A 530 22.18 29.70 3.79
CA ALA A 530 22.99 28.76 3.00
C ALA A 530 23.93 29.49 2.02
N ILE A 531 23.47 30.58 1.40
CA ILE A 531 24.31 31.39 0.50
C ILE A 531 25.41 32.14 1.26
N ASN A 532 25.14 32.57 2.50
CA ASN A 532 26.10 33.32 3.31
C ASN A 532 27.11 32.42 4.03
N VAL A 533 26.75 31.18 4.38
CA VAL A 533 27.62 30.21 5.08
C VAL A 533 28.62 29.53 4.13
N CYS A 534 28.32 29.48 2.83
CA CYS A 534 29.19 28.89 1.81
C CYS A 534 30.02 29.93 1.02
N LYS A 535 30.02 31.20 1.45
CA LYS A 535 31.03 32.21 1.07
C LYS A 535 32.15 32.20 2.10
#